data_AF-A0A1I4NBN6-F1
#
_entry.id   AF-A0A1I4NBN6-F1
#
_cell.length_a   1.000
_cell.length_b   1.000
_cell.length_c   1.000
_cell.angle_alpha   90.00
_cell.angle_beta   90.00
_cell.angle_gamma   90.00
#
_symmetry.space_group_name_H-M   'P 1'
#
loop_
_entity.id
_entity.type
_entity.pdbx_description
1 polymer ?
#
loop_
_entity_poly.entity_id
_entity_poly.type
_entity_poly.pdbx_seq_one_letter_code
_entity_poly.pdbx_strand_id
1 'polypeptide(L)' 'LSKAGNTYLRYYLIEATSHVKNHLSEYAAFYQKKYDEVKTHQHKRALALTARKFIRLIFGLLANHQLYSPSRVSQS' A
#
# COMPACT_ATOMS: atom_id res chain seq x y z
N LEU A 1 14.79 -22.28 3.03
CA LEU A 1 14.42 -20.93 2.55
C LEU A 1 13.90 -20.16 3.76
N SER A 2 14.62 -19.13 4.24
CA SER A 2 14.19 -18.36 5.42
C SER A 2 12.76 -17.87 5.22
N LYS A 3 11.87 -18.10 6.21
CA LYS A 3 10.47 -17.64 6.17
C LYS A 3 10.36 -16.11 6.04
N ALA A 4 11.43 -15.37 6.29
CA ALA A 4 11.50 -13.93 6.07
C ALA A 4 11.97 -13.65 4.63
N GLY A 5 11.09 -13.08 3.80
CA GLY A 5 11.49 -12.50 2.52
C GLY A 5 12.50 -11.36 2.69
N ASN A 6 12.91 -10.72 1.59
CA ASN A 6 13.91 -9.66 1.59
C ASN A 6 13.52 -8.50 2.53
N THR A 7 14.31 -8.30 3.60
CA THR A 7 14.07 -7.29 4.64
C THR A 7 14.09 -5.86 4.09
N TYR A 8 15.04 -5.57 3.19
CA TYR A 8 15.16 -4.25 2.57
C TYR A 8 13.96 -3.94 1.68
N LEU A 9 13.53 -4.91 0.88
CA LEU A 9 12.35 -4.75 0.03
C LEU A 9 11.11 -4.44 0.87
N ARG A 10 10.91 -5.17 1.97
CA ARG A 10 9.79 -4.93 2.88
C ARG A 10 9.86 -3.53 3.49
N TYR A 11 11.03 -3.09 3.92
CA TYR A 11 11.24 -1.76 4.47
C TYR A 11 10.82 -0.68 3.47
N TYR A 12 11.37 -0.73 2.24
CA TYR A 12 11.07 0.27 1.22
C TYR A 12 9.61 0.27 0.78
N LEU A 13 8.94 -0.89 0.72
CA LEU A 13 7.52 -0.95 0.39
C LEU A 13 6.64 -0.28 1.47
N ILE A 14 7.00 -0.44 2.75
CA ILE A 14 6.27 0.19 3.85
C ILE A 14 6.56 1.70 3.87
N GLU A 15 7.81 2.12 3.65
CA GLU A 15 8.19 3.52 3.53
C GLU A 15 7.45 4.20 2.37
N ALA A 16 7.49 3.59 1.18
CA ALA A 16 6.74 4.06 0.02
C ALA A 16 5.24 4.16 0.29
N THR A 17 4.65 3.20 1.01
CA THR A 17 3.24 3.27 1.43
C THR A 17 2.96 4.50 2.30
N SER A 18 3.88 4.86 3.19
CA SER A 18 3.76 6.05 4.04
C SER A 18 3.80 7.34 3.22
N HIS A 19 4.56 7.38 2.12
CA HIS A 19 4.51 8.49 1.17
C HIS A 19 3.22 8.48 0.35
N VAL A 20 2.83 7.33 -0.20
CA VAL A 20 1.64 7.18 -1.04
C VAL A 20 0.37 7.63 -0.34
N LYS A 21 0.18 7.29 0.95
CA LYS A 21 -1.00 7.75 1.70
C LYS A 21 -1.07 9.28 1.83
N ASN A 22 0.06 9.99 1.79
CA ASN A 22 0.10 11.44 1.94
C ASN A 22 -0.18 12.16 0.61
N HIS A 23 0.06 11.50 -0.53
CA HIS A 23 -0.10 12.09 -1.86
C HIS A 23 -1.35 11.60 -2.62
N LEU A 24 -1.83 10.39 -2.33
CA LEU A 24 -3.01 9.82 -2.98
C LEU A 24 -4.18 9.76 -1.98
N SER A 25 -5.21 10.55 -2.25
CA SER A 25 -6.42 10.64 -1.41
C SER A 25 -7.13 9.30 -1.22
N GLU A 26 -7.14 8.44 -2.24
CA GLU A 26 -7.71 7.09 -2.16
C GLU A 26 -7.01 6.22 -1.09
N TYR A 27 -5.68 6.32 -1.02
CA TYR A 27 -4.88 5.58 -0.03
C TYR A 27 -4.98 6.23 1.35
N ALA A 28 -5.07 7.56 1.42
CA ALA A 28 -5.33 8.28 2.67
C ALA A 28 -6.67 7.83 3.30
N ALA A 29 -7.74 7.83 2.51
CA ALA A 29 -9.07 7.42 2.96
C ALA A 29 -9.10 5.95 3.37
N PHE A 30 -8.44 5.07 2.60
CA PHE A 30 -8.32 3.66 2.98
C PHE A 30 -7.54 3.48 4.29
N TYR A 31 -6.41 4.17 4.45
CA TYR A 31 -5.61 4.13 5.67
C TYR A 31 -6.43 4.60 6.88
N GLN A 32 -7.13 5.72 6.77
CA GLN A 32 -7.93 6.29 7.86
C GLN A 32 -9.05 5.33 8.27
N LYS A 33 -9.79 4.80 7.29
CA LYS A 33 -10.79 3.77 7.54
C LYS A 33 -10.21 2.57 8.31
N LYS A 34 -9.03 2.07 7.92
CA LYS A 34 -8.37 0.94 8.59
C LYS A 34 -7.79 1.30 9.96
N TYR A 35 -7.46 2.56 10.18
CA TYR A 35 -7.02 3.07 11.47
C TYR A 35 -8.19 3.06 12.47
N ASP A 36 -9.35 3.57 12.04
CA ASP A 36 -10.55 3.69 12.88
C ASP A 36 -11.20 2.33 13.19
N GLU A 37 -11.06 1.34 12.30
CA GLU A 37 -11.58 -0.02 12.49
C GLU A 37 -10.88 -0.80 13.64
N VAL A 38 -9.66 -0.39 14.03
CA VAL A 38 -8.80 -1.17 14.93
C VAL A 38 -8.73 -0.51 16.31
N LYS A 39 -8.71 -1.30 17.39
CA LYS A 39 -8.61 -0.79 18.78
C LYS A 39 -7.17 -0.73 19.32
N THR A 40 -6.28 -1.58 18.82
CA THR A 40 -4.89 -1.70 19.31
C THR A 40 -3.89 -1.73 18.17
N HIS A 41 -2.71 -1.11 18.36
CA HIS A 41 -1.68 -1.00 17.32
C HIS A 41 -2.22 -0.47 15.97
N GLN A 42 -3.14 0.48 16.04
CA GLN A 42 -3.88 1.04 14.90
C GLN A 42 -2.96 1.43 13.75
N HIS A 43 -1.92 2.22 14.05
CA HIS A 43 -0.98 2.71 13.04
C HIS A 43 -0.30 1.57 12.26
N LYS A 44 0.31 0.62 12.99
CA LYS A 44 1.02 -0.51 12.39
C LYS A 44 0.09 -1.40 11.56
N ARG A 45 -1.13 -1.64 12.05
CA ARG A 45 -2.14 -2.47 11.37
C ARG A 45 -2.71 -1.80 10.12
N ALA A 46 -3.11 -0.53 10.24
CA ALA A 46 -3.62 0.26 9.11
C ALA A 46 -2.56 0.42 8.03
N LEU A 47 -1.31 0.72 8.40
CA LEU A 47 -0.21 0.84 7.46
C LEU A 47 0.08 -0.49 6.75
N ALA A 48 0.09 -1.62 7.46
CA ALA A 48 0.28 -2.93 6.84
C ALA A 48 -0.85 -3.32 5.87
N LEU A 49 -2.11 -2.98 6.19
CA LEU A 49 -3.25 -3.19 5.29
C LEU A 49 -3.14 -2.30 4.05
N THR A 50 -2.75 -1.04 4.23
CA THR A 50 -2.56 -0.08 3.14
C THR A 50 -1.42 -0.51 2.22
N ALA A 51 -0.32 -1.01 2.80
CA ALA A 51 0.82 -1.54 2.06
C ALA A 51 0.40 -2.75 1.21
N ARG A 52 -0.43 -3.65 1.75
CA ARG A 52 -0.98 -4.77 0.97
C ARG A 52 -1.83 -4.29 -0.22
N LYS A 53 -2.67 -3.27 -0.03
CA LYS A 53 -3.45 -2.66 -1.14
C LYS A 53 -2.51 -2.10 -2.21
N PHE A 54 -1.49 -1.35 -1.79
CA PHE A 54 -0.51 -0.73 -2.69
C PHE A 54 0.32 -1.75 -3.47
N ILE A 55 0.79 -2.80 -2.79
CA ILE A 55 1.57 -3.88 -3.40
C ILE A 55 0.75 -4.59 -4.49
N ARG A 56 -0.56 -4.80 -4.29
CA ARG A 56 -1.42 -5.40 -5.33
C ARG A 56 -1.48 -4.55 -6.61
N LEU A 57 -1.49 -3.23 -6.48
CA LEU A 57 -1.41 -2.33 -7.64
C LEU A 57 -0.08 -2.51 -8.37
N ILE A 58 1.05 -2.49 -7.65
CA ILE A 58 2.38 -2.70 -8.25
C ILE A 58 2.45 -4.03 -8.98
N PHE A 59 2.00 -5.12 -8.35
CA PHE A 59 1.98 -6.44 -8.97
C PHE A 59 1.10 -6.48 -10.23
N GLY A 60 -0.06 -5.84 -10.22
CA GLY A 60 -0.93 -5.77 -11.39
C GLY A 60 -0.27 -5.01 -12.55
N LEU A 61 0.38 -3.87 -12.26
CA LEU A 61 1.11 -3.09 -13.25
C LEU A 61 2.29 -3.88 -13.84
N LEU A 62 3.07 -4.53 -12.99
CA LEU A 62 4.21 -5.35 -13.42
C LEU A 62 3.74 -6.55 -14.27
N ALA A 63 2.68 -7.24 -13.84
CA ALA A 63 2.13 -8.38 -14.57
C ALA A 63 1.64 -7.99 -15.97
N ASN A 64 1.09 -6.78 -16.11
CA ASN A 64 0.61 -6.26 -17.39
C ASN A 64 1.67 -5.49 -18.18
N HIS A 65 2.92 -5.38 -17.68
CA HIS A 65 3.97 -4.54 -18.25
C HIS A 65 3.55 -3.08 -18.48
N GLN A 66 2.72 -2.55 -17.57
CA GLN A 66 2.13 -1.22 -17.67
C GLN A 66 2.77 -0.24 -16.69
N LEU A 67 2.93 1.00 -17.13
CA LEU A 67 3.30 2.10 -16.26
C LEU A 67 2.08 2.62 -15.50
N TYR A 68 2.32 3.10 -14.28
CA TYR A 68 1.27 3.75 -13.48
C TYR A 68 0.73 4.99 -14.22
N SER A 69 -0.59 5.10 -14.30
CA SER A 69 -1.28 6.20 -14.96
C SER A 69 -2.49 6.63 -14.10
N PRO A 70 -2.47 7.83 -13.49
CA PRO A 70 -3.53 8.29 -12.58
C PRO A 70 -4.92 8.32 -13.23
N SER A 71 -4.97 8.63 -14.54
CA SER A 71 -6.21 8.75 -15.31
C SER A 71 -6.95 7.43 -15.49
N ARG A 72 -6.26 6.28 -15.39
CA ARG A 72 -6.90 4.95 -15.49
C ARG A 72 -7.42 4.43 -14.15
N VAL A 73 -6.95 4.99 -13.03
CA VAL A 73 -7.32 4.54 -11.67
C VAL A 73 -8.68 5.12 -11.24
N SER A 74 -9.10 6.27 -11.79
CA SER A 74 -10.39 6.92 -11.48
C SER A 74 -11.59 6.38 -12.28
N GLN A 75 -11.39 5.42 -13.19
CA GLN A 75 -12.41 4.94 -14.14
C GLN A 75 -12.99 3.58 -13.75
N SER A 76 -12.86 3.15 -12.50
CA SER A 76 -13.36 1.85 -12.01
C SER A 76 -14.31 2.02 -10.83
#